data_AF-A0AAE9STJ6-F1
#
_entry.id   AF-A0AAE9STJ6-F1
#
_cell.length_a   1.000
_cell.length_b   1.000
_cell.length_c   1.000
_cell.angle_alpha   90.00
_cell.angle_beta   90.00
_cell.angle_gamma   90.00
#
_symmetry.space_group_name_H-M   'P 1'
#
loop_
_entity.id
_entity.type
_entity.pdbx_description
1 polymer ?
#
loop_
_entity_poly.entity_id
_entity_poly.type
_entity_poly.pdbx_seq_one_letter_code
_entity_poly.pdbx_strand_id
1 'polypeptide(L)'
;MWLRSLVVALLSQLALAGTADAKGPFGSLKIGNWIGGAFSNDETGAFSHCAATSPYANGVILVVSQNSAGTWLLAFASPGYSFNKGENAAIDVTFDGQEQARLYATAYQPNMLTAVMPLNVVRTFQKASLMVATAGRTVLNFDLTSTGPVIAALANCVTRVKADGLDKAGDFTKGAAKPAMANDKQGALPAKPARTGTFTGTGFVASPNGHIVTNSHVIDSCTGDIKGNLAGEAAMVLRVVSSDATNDLALLQAPATASFKDFARIRDRSMHSGDSVVAIGFPLHGYLSSDLTVTTGIVSSLSGFRNHTGRLQISAAIQAGNSGGPLFDMSGQVAGVVVAKLNALRMIKETGQLTENINFAIKTGALRDFLDNSVVRYQTAEPKGELKAAEIAANARAYTMLISCIGTEQADAKR
;
A
#
# COMPACT_ATOMS: atom_id res chain seq x y z
N MET A 1 20.46 10.14 -64.95
CA MET A 1 19.51 9.28 -65.66
C MET A 1 19.41 7.98 -64.86
N TRP A 2 18.28 7.77 -64.14
CA TRP A 2 17.66 6.46 -63.79
C TRP A 2 18.46 5.48 -62.88
N LEU A 3 17.93 4.79 -61.86
CA LEU A 3 16.61 4.71 -61.20
C LEU A 3 16.76 3.85 -59.91
N ARG A 4 16.14 4.30 -58.81
CA ARG A 4 15.34 3.58 -57.78
C ARG A 4 15.73 2.20 -57.20
N SER A 5 15.74 2.19 -55.85
CA SER A 5 15.08 1.26 -54.90
C SER A 5 15.65 -0.15 -54.66
N LEU A 6 16.04 -0.43 -53.41
CA LEU A 6 15.35 -1.41 -52.56
C LEU A 6 15.83 -1.34 -51.10
N VAL A 7 14.86 -1.15 -50.21
CA VAL A 7 14.95 -1.33 -48.75
C VAL A 7 14.96 -2.83 -48.47
N VAL A 8 15.98 -3.32 -47.77
CA VAL A 8 15.89 -4.57 -46.99
C VAL A 8 16.58 -4.33 -45.65
N ALA A 9 15.77 -4.17 -44.61
CA ALA A 9 16.22 -4.19 -43.23
C ALA A 9 16.68 -5.62 -42.89
N LEU A 10 17.98 -5.83 -42.73
CA LEU A 10 18.54 -7.07 -42.19
C LEU A 10 18.73 -6.89 -40.68
N LEU A 11 17.75 -7.35 -39.90
CA LEU A 11 17.87 -7.57 -38.46
C LEU A 11 18.94 -8.65 -38.23
N SER A 12 20.16 -8.23 -37.97
CA SER A 12 21.26 -9.09 -37.56
C SER A 12 21.11 -9.35 -36.06
N GLN A 13 20.71 -10.58 -35.72
CA GLN A 13 20.73 -11.11 -34.38
C GLN A 13 22.18 -11.13 -33.86
N LEU A 14 22.53 -10.20 -32.98
CA LEU A 14 23.66 -10.37 -32.08
C LEU A 14 23.21 -11.26 -30.92
N ALA A 15 23.56 -12.54 -31.01
CA ALA A 15 23.61 -13.43 -29.86
C ALA A 15 24.74 -12.97 -28.94
N LEU A 16 24.40 -12.37 -27.80
CA LEU A 16 25.30 -12.20 -26.67
C LEU A 16 25.04 -13.36 -25.71
N ALA A 17 25.88 -14.39 -25.79
CA ALA A 17 26.01 -15.41 -24.76
C ALA A 17 26.98 -14.90 -23.69
N GLY A 18 26.56 -14.95 -22.43
CA GLY A 18 27.38 -14.56 -21.28
C GLY A 18 26.58 -14.48 -19.97
N THR A 19 26.06 -15.65 -19.53
CA THR A 19 25.50 -15.99 -18.20
C THR A 19 24.56 -14.96 -17.56
N ALA A 20 23.30 -14.99 -18.00
CA ALA A 20 22.18 -14.43 -17.24
C ALA A 20 21.51 -15.62 -16.55
N ASP A 21 21.52 -15.71 -15.21
CA ASP A 21 20.99 -16.83 -14.40
C ASP A 21 19.46 -17.01 -14.47
N ALA A 22 18.88 -16.86 -15.67
CA ALA A 22 17.46 -16.97 -15.90
C ALA A 22 17.12 -17.41 -17.33
N LYS A 23 16.71 -18.68 -17.46
CA LYS A 23 16.16 -19.29 -18.67
C LYS A 23 14.70 -18.88 -18.84
N GLY A 24 14.33 -18.54 -20.06
CA GLY A 24 13.01 -18.02 -20.41
C GLY A 24 13.11 -17.05 -21.61
N PRO A 25 12.01 -16.35 -21.96
CA PRO A 25 10.71 -16.43 -21.31
C PRO A 25 10.00 -17.77 -21.58
N PHE A 26 9.43 -18.35 -20.52
CA PHE A 26 8.38 -19.37 -20.58
C PHE A 26 7.02 -18.68 -20.64
N GLY A 27 6.14 -19.12 -21.54
CA GLY A 27 4.91 -18.41 -21.87
C GLY A 27 5.20 -17.04 -22.49
N SER A 28 4.15 -16.25 -22.68
CA SER A 28 4.27 -14.95 -23.34
C SER A 28 3.44 -13.87 -22.68
N LEU A 29 4.02 -12.68 -22.57
CA LEU A 29 3.36 -11.43 -22.24
C LEU A 29 3.66 -10.44 -23.37
N LYS A 30 2.64 -10.00 -24.09
CA LYS A 30 2.77 -8.97 -25.13
C LYS A 30 1.66 -7.94 -25.01
N ILE A 31 2.01 -6.71 -24.62
CA ILE A 31 1.05 -5.63 -24.37
C ILE A 31 1.64 -4.33 -24.91
N GLY A 32 1.10 -3.83 -26.02
CA GLY A 32 1.70 -2.70 -26.73
C GLY A 32 3.16 -3.01 -27.08
N ASN A 33 4.07 -2.13 -26.65
CA ASN A 33 5.52 -2.27 -26.86
C ASN A 33 6.21 -3.12 -25.77
N TRP A 34 5.47 -3.67 -24.81
CA TRP A 34 6.01 -4.51 -23.76
C TRP A 34 6.00 -5.96 -24.18
N ILE A 35 7.15 -6.61 -24.03
CA ILE A 35 7.33 -8.04 -24.27
C ILE A 35 7.97 -8.71 -23.05
N GLY A 36 7.51 -9.92 -22.72
CA GLY A 36 7.95 -10.60 -21.51
C GLY A 36 7.41 -12.01 -21.34
N GLY A 37 7.60 -12.54 -20.14
CA GLY A 37 7.14 -13.87 -19.74
C GLY A 37 7.68 -14.28 -18.38
N ALA A 38 7.59 -15.57 -18.08
CA ALA A 38 8.12 -16.16 -16.85
C ALA A 38 9.57 -16.62 -17.05
N PHE A 39 10.37 -16.58 -16.00
CA PHE A 39 11.76 -16.99 -16.02
C PHE A 39 12.03 -17.98 -14.89
N SER A 40 12.90 -18.95 -15.14
CA SER A 40 13.44 -19.82 -14.10
C SER A 40 14.74 -19.24 -13.54
N ASN A 41 15.29 -19.85 -12.49
CA ASN A 41 16.69 -19.71 -12.11
C ASN A 41 17.49 -20.80 -12.83
N ASP A 42 18.66 -20.47 -13.37
CA ASP A 42 19.43 -21.38 -14.22
C ASP A 42 20.10 -22.54 -13.50
N GLU A 43 20.42 -22.36 -12.22
CA GLU A 43 21.06 -23.38 -11.41
C GLU A 43 20.05 -24.43 -10.91
N THR A 44 18.82 -23.99 -10.61
CA THR A 44 17.80 -24.82 -9.95
C THR A 44 16.66 -25.24 -10.87
N GLY A 45 16.46 -24.55 -12.00
CA GLY A 45 15.29 -24.71 -12.86
C GLY A 45 13.98 -24.23 -12.24
N ALA A 46 14.00 -23.74 -10.99
CA ALA A 46 12.81 -23.29 -10.27
C ALA A 46 12.33 -21.92 -10.78
N PHE A 47 11.03 -21.63 -10.66
CA PHE A 47 10.47 -20.33 -11.01
C PHE A 47 11.12 -19.19 -10.20
N SER A 48 11.68 -18.21 -10.89
CA SER A 48 12.36 -17.08 -10.27
C SER A 48 11.49 -15.82 -10.29
N HIS A 49 11.02 -15.40 -11.46
CA HIS A 49 10.28 -14.15 -11.63
C HIS A 49 9.51 -14.08 -12.95
N CYS A 50 8.56 -13.16 -13.04
CA CYS A 50 7.98 -12.74 -14.32
C CYS A 50 8.47 -11.33 -14.64
N ALA A 51 8.90 -11.08 -15.88
CA ALA A 51 9.39 -9.78 -16.32
C ALA A 51 8.81 -9.37 -17.66
N ALA A 52 8.68 -8.07 -17.87
CA ALA A 52 8.36 -7.44 -19.13
C ALA A 52 9.33 -6.29 -19.40
N THR A 53 9.68 -6.10 -20.67
CA THR A 53 10.64 -5.10 -21.12
C THR A 53 10.03 -4.24 -22.22
N SER A 54 10.43 -2.97 -22.26
CA SER A 54 10.09 -2.08 -23.38
C SER A 54 11.27 -1.16 -23.71
N PRO A 55 11.71 -1.10 -24.98
CA PRO A 55 12.75 -0.19 -25.42
C PRO A 55 12.21 1.23 -25.61
N TYR A 56 13.01 2.22 -25.23
CA TYR A 56 12.69 3.65 -25.39
C TYR A 56 13.66 4.36 -26.34
N ALA A 57 13.19 5.44 -26.96
CA ALA A 57 13.95 6.21 -27.94
C ALA A 57 15.25 6.83 -27.38
N ASN A 58 15.33 6.99 -26.05
CA ASN A 58 16.52 7.45 -25.34
C ASN A 58 17.63 6.38 -25.23
N GLY A 59 17.45 5.20 -25.84
CA GLY A 59 18.43 4.11 -25.82
C GLY A 59 18.41 3.25 -24.54
N VAL A 60 17.44 3.48 -23.66
CA VAL A 60 17.22 2.70 -22.43
C VAL A 60 16.09 1.70 -22.64
N ILE A 61 16.30 0.48 -22.15
CA ILE A 61 15.29 -0.56 -22.04
C ILE A 61 14.80 -0.55 -20.60
N LEU A 62 13.51 -0.28 -20.43
CA LEU A 62 12.87 -0.36 -19.13
C LEU A 62 12.45 -1.80 -18.87
N VAL A 63 12.80 -2.33 -17.71
CA VAL A 63 12.45 -3.68 -17.27
C VAL A 63 11.58 -3.57 -16.03
N VAL A 64 10.42 -4.20 -16.06
CA VAL A 64 9.52 -4.31 -14.91
C VAL A 64 9.33 -5.77 -14.60
N SER A 65 9.52 -6.16 -13.35
CA SER A 65 9.37 -7.55 -12.95
C SER A 65 8.74 -7.71 -11.58
N GLN A 66 8.15 -8.88 -11.36
CA GLN A 66 7.71 -9.34 -10.06
C GLN A 66 8.35 -10.71 -9.78
N ASN A 67 9.07 -10.82 -8.67
CA ASN A 67 9.70 -12.07 -8.29
C ASN A 67 8.71 -13.08 -7.67
N SER A 68 9.16 -14.30 -7.42
CA SER A 68 8.38 -15.34 -6.76
C SER A 68 7.95 -14.99 -5.32
N ALA A 69 8.56 -14.00 -4.66
CA ALA A 69 8.09 -13.49 -3.36
C ALA A 69 7.00 -12.40 -3.48
N GLY A 70 6.73 -11.91 -4.70
CA GLY A 70 5.79 -10.82 -4.97
C GLY A 70 6.41 -9.41 -4.92
N THR A 71 7.72 -9.30 -4.73
CA THR A 71 8.46 -8.03 -4.77
C THR A 71 8.54 -7.50 -6.19
N TRP A 72 8.24 -6.21 -6.36
CA TRP A 72 8.33 -5.51 -7.64
C TRP A 72 9.71 -4.90 -7.82
N LEU A 73 10.24 -5.00 -9.03
CA LEU A 73 11.52 -4.44 -9.43
C LEU A 73 11.35 -3.59 -10.68
N LEU A 74 12.02 -2.45 -10.71
CA LEU A 74 12.23 -1.61 -11.89
C LEU A 74 13.71 -1.64 -12.23
N ALA A 75 14.04 -1.94 -13.47
CA ALA A 75 15.41 -1.88 -13.95
C ALA A 75 15.56 -1.00 -15.19
N PHE A 76 16.70 -0.33 -15.27
CA PHE A 76 17.13 0.50 -16.38
C PHE A 76 18.31 -0.18 -17.04
N ALA A 77 18.12 -0.73 -18.23
CA ALA A 77 19.16 -1.43 -18.97
C ALA A 77 19.55 -0.63 -20.23
N SER A 78 20.82 -0.60 -20.59
CA SER A 78 21.27 -0.07 -21.88
C SER A 78 22.57 -0.73 -22.31
N PRO A 79 22.75 -1.09 -23.59
CA PRO A 79 24.03 -1.59 -24.10
C PRO A 79 25.19 -0.60 -23.91
N GLY A 80 24.90 0.69 -23.75
CA GLY A 80 25.91 1.73 -23.51
C GLY A 80 26.30 1.90 -22.04
N TYR A 81 25.65 1.20 -21.10
CA TYR A 81 25.99 1.25 -19.68
C TYR A 81 27.15 0.31 -19.35
N SER A 82 27.98 0.73 -18.38
CA SER A 82 29.13 -0.02 -17.88
C SER A 82 29.31 0.22 -16.39
N PHE A 83 28.55 -0.50 -15.57
CA PHE A 83 28.58 -0.48 -14.11
C PHE A 83 29.45 -1.61 -13.56
N ASN A 84 29.99 -1.40 -12.35
CA ASN A 84 30.59 -2.48 -11.58
C ASN A 84 29.51 -3.25 -10.81
N LYS A 85 29.70 -4.56 -10.62
CA LYS A 85 28.76 -5.36 -9.80
C LYS A 85 28.71 -4.81 -8.37
N GLY A 86 27.50 -4.58 -7.86
CA GLY A 86 27.26 -4.01 -6.54
C GLY A 86 27.34 -2.47 -6.49
N GLU A 87 27.60 -1.81 -7.61
CA GLU A 87 27.54 -0.35 -7.71
C GLU A 87 26.11 0.13 -7.42
N ASN A 88 25.99 1.18 -6.60
CA ASN A 88 24.71 1.71 -6.14
C ASN A 88 24.47 3.11 -6.71
N ALA A 89 23.23 3.36 -7.12
CA ALA A 89 22.79 4.66 -7.61
C ALA A 89 21.44 5.05 -6.98
N ALA A 90 21.32 6.29 -6.53
CA ALA A 90 20.02 6.86 -6.20
C ALA A 90 19.37 7.38 -7.50
N ILE A 91 18.16 6.91 -7.78
CA ILE A 91 17.36 7.30 -8.93
C ILE A 91 16.10 7.97 -8.42
N ASP A 92 15.97 9.27 -8.67
CA ASP A 92 14.75 10.00 -8.39
C ASP A 92 13.80 9.84 -9.57
N VAL A 93 12.64 9.23 -9.34
CA VAL A 93 11.58 9.08 -10.35
C VAL A 93 10.46 10.05 -10.06
N THR A 94 10.08 10.84 -11.07
CA THR A 94 8.95 11.76 -11.00
C THR A 94 7.88 11.31 -11.98
N PHE A 95 6.65 11.17 -11.51
CA PHE A 95 5.51 10.76 -12.33
C PHE A 95 4.59 11.93 -12.63
N ASP A 96 4.26 12.13 -13.91
CA ASP A 96 3.37 13.19 -14.41
C ASP A 96 3.65 14.59 -13.85
N GLY A 97 4.90 14.85 -13.45
CA GLY A 97 5.35 16.13 -12.88
C GLY A 97 4.84 16.46 -11.48
N GLN A 98 4.27 15.51 -10.72
CA GLN A 98 3.62 15.79 -9.42
C GLN A 98 4.24 15.05 -8.24
N GLU A 99 4.70 13.80 -8.42
CA GLU A 99 5.17 12.94 -7.32
C GLU A 99 6.61 12.48 -7.57
N GLN A 100 7.55 12.80 -6.66
CA GLN A 100 8.95 12.35 -6.71
C GLN A 100 9.17 11.22 -5.69
N ALA A 101 9.59 10.04 -6.16
CA ALA A 101 10.03 8.93 -5.31
C ALA A 101 11.52 8.67 -5.53
N ARG A 102 12.27 8.49 -4.44
CA ARG A 102 13.69 8.08 -4.52
C ARG A 102 13.81 6.57 -4.45
N LEU A 103 14.36 5.98 -5.51
CA LEU A 103 14.67 4.56 -5.59
C LEU A 103 16.17 4.34 -5.43
N TYR A 104 16.55 3.34 -4.64
CA TYR A 104 17.95 2.92 -4.53
C TYR A 104 18.16 1.70 -5.44
N ALA A 105 18.96 1.89 -6.48
CA ALA A 105 19.24 0.88 -7.48
C ALA A 105 20.64 0.29 -7.29
N THR A 106 20.77 -1.00 -7.56
CA THR A 106 22.04 -1.73 -7.51
C THR A 106 22.31 -2.39 -8.86
N ALA A 107 23.55 -2.31 -9.33
CA ALA A 107 24.00 -2.97 -10.55
C ALA A 107 24.32 -4.44 -10.27
N TYR A 108 23.44 -5.33 -10.70
CA TYR A 108 23.70 -6.78 -10.67
C TYR A 108 24.38 -7.28 -11.95
N GLN A 109 24.28 -6.50 -13.03
CA GLN A 109 24.91 -6.75 -14.32
C GLN A 109 25.58 -5.45 -14.84
N PRO A 110 26.61 -5.55 -15.71
CA PRO A 110 27.36 -4.38 -16.16
C PRO A 110 26.52 -3.34 -16.92
N ASN A 111 25.38 -3.74 -17.48
CA ASN A 111 24.56 -2.90 -18.34
C ASN A 111 23.20 -2.55 -17.75
N MET A 112 22.96 -2.84 -16.45
CA MET A 112 21.63 -2.70 -15.84
C MET A 112 21.69 -2.29 -14.37
N LEU A 113 20.88 -1.29 -14.01
CA LEU A 113 20.59 -0.90 -12.62
C LEU A 113 19.19 -1.36 -12.24
N THR A 114 19.04 -2.06 -11.12
CA THR A 114 17.76 -2.57 -10.64
C THR A 114 17.42 -2.00 -9.28
N ALA A 115 16.23 -1.43 -9.13
CA ALA A 115 15.69 -0.96 -7.87
C ALA A 115 14.42 -1.73 -7.47
N VAL A 116 14.23 -1.92 -6.17
CA VAL A 116 12.94 -2.37 -5.64
C VAL A 116 11.94 -1.24 -5.77
N MET A 117 10.76 -1.53 -6.31
CA MET A 117 9.64 -0.60 -6.34
C MET A 117 8.72 -0.85 -5.14
N PRO A 118 8.61 0.12 -4.21
CA PRO A 118 7.55 0.13 -3.21
C PRO A 118 6.17 0.12 -3.87
N LEU A 119 5.16 -0.45 -3.22
CA LEU A 119 3.83 -0.62 -3.82
C LEU A 119 3.15 0.71 -4.20
N ASN A 120 3.44 1.83 -3.52
CA ASN A 120 2.97 3.15 -3.96
C ASN A 120 3.58 3.52 -5.31
N VAL A 121 4.90 3.34 -5.48
CA VAL A 121 5.60 3.59 -6.75
C VAL A 121 5.09 2.67 -7.86
N VAL A 122 4.83 1.39 -7.58
CA VAL A 122 4.21 0.47 -8.56
C VAL A 122 2.85 0.98 -9.00
N ARG A 123 2.01 1.45 -8.06
CA ARG A 123 0.67 1.98 -8.37
C ARG A 123 0.74 3.29 -9.14
N THR A 124 1.68 4.17 -8.83
CA THR A 124 1.91 5.41 -9.58
C THR A 124 2.42 5.07 -10.99
N PHE A 125 3.44 4.21 -11.12
CA PHE A 125 3.96 3.71 -12.40
C PHE A 125 2.89 3.04 -13.28
N GLN A 126 1.95 2.32 -12.66
CA GLN A 126 0.84 1.66 -13.34
C GLN A 126 -0.14 2.64 -14.02
N LYS A 127 -0.27 3.85 -13.47
CA LYS A 127 -1.28 4.84 -13.88
C LYS A 127 -0.70 6.05 -14.58
N ALA A 128 0.57 6.34 -14.32
CA ALA A 128 1.25 7.49 -14.87
C ALA A 128 1.38 7.38 -16.38
N SER A 129 1.34 8.53 -17.04
CA SER A 129 1.53 8.63 -18.49
C SER A 129 2.99 8.95 -18.83
N LEU A 130 3.70 9.58 -17.91
CA LEU A 130 5.11 9.95 -18.04
C LEU A 130 5.86 9.63 -16.75
N MET A 131 7.07 9.10 -16.90
CA MET A 131 8.05 9.02 -15.83
C MET A 131 9.33 9.73 -16.25
N VAL A 132 9.83 10.59 -15.37
CA VAL A 132 11.15 11.22 -15.49
C VAL A 132 12.06 10.59 -14.45
N ALA A 133 13.09 9.87 -14.87
CA ALA A 133 14.09 9.31 -13.97
C ALA A 133 15.36 10.17 -13.99
N THR A 134 15.83 10.58 -12.82
CA THR A 134 17.00 11.43 -12.65
C THR A 134 18.04 10.74 -11.78
N ALA A 135 19.27 10.64 -12.26
CA ALA A 135 20.42 10.12 -11.52
C ALA A 135 21.61 11.05 -11.74
N GLY A 136 21.98 11.81 -10.71
CA GLY A 136 23.01 12.85 -10.82
C GLY A 136 22.61 13.93 -11.85
N ARG A 137 23.38 14.04 -12.94
CA ARG A 137 23.10 14.98 -14.05
C ARG A 137 22.29 14.37 -15.20
N THR A 138 22.06 13.06 -15.16
CA THR A 138 21.35 12.34 -16.20
C THR A 138 19.85 12.41 -15.95
N VAL A 139 19.08 12.84 -16.95
CA VAL A 139 17.61 12.92 -16.91
C VAL A 139 17.07 12.11 -18.08
N LEU A 140 16.19 11.14 -17.78
CA LEU A 140 15.60 10.23 -18.75
C LEU A 140 14.08 10.33 -18.70
N ASN A 141 13.44 10.51 -19.84
CA ASN A 141 11.99 10.55 -19.97
C ASN A 141 11.46 9.24 -20.54
N PHE A 142 10.36 8.75 -19.98
CA PHE A 142 9.69 7.52 -20.37
C PHE A 142 8.20 7.75 -20.51
N ASP A 143 7.70 7.65 -21.74
CA ASP A 143 6.26 7.58 -22.00
C ASP A 143 5.73 6.23 -21.51
N LEU A 144 4.92 6.27 -20.46
CA LEU A 144 4.41 5.08 -19.81
C LEU A 144 3.12 4.63 -20.51
N THR A 145 3.28 4.01 -21.69
CA THR A 145 2.16 3.41 -22.41
C THR A 145 1.92 1.98 -21.95
N SER A 146 0.66 1.64 -21.68
CA SER A 146 0.22 0.28 -21.36
C SER A 146 0.88 -0.36 -20.13
N THR A 147 1.51 0.43 -19.24
CA THR A 147 2.09 -0.06 -17.98
C THR A 147 1.02 -0.67 -17.08
N GLY A 148 -0.20 -0.11 -17.09
CA GLY A 148 -1.39 -0.64 -16.41
C GLY A 148 -1.63 -2.14 -16.64
N PRO A 149 -1.95 -2.53 -17.89
CA PRO A 149 -2.12 -3.94 -18.25
C PRO A 149 -0.84 -4.78 -18.08
N VAL A 150 0.36 -4.21 -18.23
CA VAL A 150 1.64 -4.93 -18.00
C VAL A 150 1.79 -5.35 -16.55
N ILE A 151 1.59 -4.45 -15.59
CA ILE A 151 1.62 -4.76 -14.16
C ILE A 151 0.60 -5.87 -13.84
N ALA A 152 -0.61 -5.79 -14.39
CA ALA A 152 -1.63 -6.82 -14.18
C ALA A 152 -1.21 -8.19 -14.78
N ALA A 153 -0.65 -8.20 -15.98
CA ALA A 153 -0.22 -9.43 -16.65
C ALA A 153 0.99 -10.08 -15.97
N LEU A 154 1.92 -9.28 -15.41
CA LEU A 154 3.03 -9.78 -14.61
C LEU A 154 2.54 -10.43 -13.31
N ALA A 155 1.58 -9.81 -12.61
CA ALA A 155 0.98 -10.41 -11.42
C ALA A 155 0.21 -11.70 -11.73
N ASN A 156 -0.52 -11.74 -12.86
CA ASN A 156 -1.17 -12.94 -13.35
C ASN A 156 -0.16 -14.04 -13.70
N CYS A 157 0.96 -13.67 -14.33
CA CYS A 157 2.07 -14.59 -14.62
C CYS A 157 2.61 -15.25 -13.35
N VAL A 158 2.96 -14.46 -12.32
CA VAL A 158 3.46 -15.00 -11.04
C VAL A 158 2.43 -15.94 -10.41
N THR A 159 1.15 -15.55 -10.42
CA THR A 159 0.07 -16.35 -9.83
C THR A 159 -0.11 -17.69 -10.56
N ARG A 160 -0.16 -17.67 -11.89
CA ARG A 160 -0.35 -18.88 -12.71
C ARG A 160 0.85 -19.81 -12.64
N VAL A 161 2.06 -19.29 -12.79
CA VAL A 161 3.27 -20.12 -12.78
C VAL A 161 3.48 -20.80 -11.44
N LYS A 162 3.14 -20.13 -10.32
CA LYS A 162 3.13 -20.76 -9.00
C LYS A 162 2.10 -21.87 -8.84
N ALA A 163 0.92 -21.72 -9.46
CA ALA A 163 -0.16 -22.69 -9.35
C ALA A 163 0.06 -23.89 -10.27
N ASP A 164 0.45 -23.62 -11.52
CA ASP A 164 0.38 -24.57 -12.62
C ASP A 164 1.74 -25.13 -13.04
N GLY A 165 2.84 -24.45 -12.68
CA GLY A 165 4.20 -24.77 -13.10
C GLY A 165 4.65 -23.97 -14.34
N LEU A 166 5.98 -23.91 -14.54
CA LEU A 166 6.61 -23.23 -15.69
C LEU A 166 6.33 -23.93 -17.03
N ASP A 167 6.17 -25.25 -17.01
CA ASP A 167 5.88 -26.09 -18.17
C ASP A 167 4.49 -25.80 -18.78
N LYS A 168 3.58 -25.24 -17.98
CA LYS A 168 2.23 -24.83 -18.40
C LYS A 168 2.11 -23.33 -18.67
N ALA A 169 3.23 -22.62 -18.72
CA ALA A 169 3.24 -21.19 -19.00
C ALA A 169 2.62 -20.91 -20.38
N GLY A 170 1.52 -20.15 -20.37
CA GLY A 170 0.76 -19.79 -21.57
C GLY A 170 0.81 -18.30 -21.88
N ASP A 171 -0.21 -17.80 -22.56
CA ASP A 171 -0.39 -16.35 -22.78
C ASP A 171 -0.91 -15.71 -21.49
N PHE A 172 -0.04 -14.93 -20.83
CA PHE A 172 -0.36 -14.25 -19.57
C PHE A 172 -1.27 -13.02 -19.75
N THR A 173 -1.48 -12.60 -21.00
CA THR A 173 -2.45 -11.54 -21.34
C THR A 173 -3.87 -12.09 -21.48
N LYS A 174 -4.03 -13.39 -21.73
CA LYS A 174 -5.32 -14.07 -21.86
C LYS A 174 -5.72 -14.73 -20.55
N GLY A 175 -6.74 -14.15 -19.93
CA GLY A 175 -7.38 -14.69 -18.74
C GLY A 175 -6.76 -14.21 -17.43
N ALA A 176 -6.94 -12.93 -17.11
CA ALA A 176 -7.34 -12.62 -15.75
C ALA A 176 -8.71 -13.28 -15.51
N ALA A 177 -8.73 -14.60 -15.32
CA ALA A 177 -9.95 -15.37 -15.17
C ALA A 177 -10.64 -14.87 -13.90
N LYS A 178 -11.79 -14.23 -14.10
CA LYS A 178 -12.77 -13.96 -13.05
C LYS A 178 -13.13 -15.32 -12.43
N PRO A 179 -13.17 -15.49 -11.09
CA PRO A 179 -13.85 -16.64 -10.53
C PRO A 179 -15.29 -16.62 -11.04
N ALA A 180 -15.76 -17.77 -11.52
CA ALA A 180 -17.10 -17.93 -12.06
C ALA A 180 -18.14 -17.58 -10.98
N MET A 181 -18.92 -16.53 -11.22
CA MET A 181 -20.26 -16.41 -10.68
C MET A 181 -21.21 -16.37 -11.87
N ALA A 182 -22.25 -17.18 -11.76
CA ALA A 182 -23.24 -17.46 -12.78
C ALA A 182 -23.85 -16.19 -13.38
N ASN A 183 -24.15 -16.30 -14.67
CA ASN A 183 -24.87 -15.32 -15.46
C ASN A 183 -26.08 -14.75 -14.73
N ASP A 184 -26.16 -13.42 -14.66
CA ASP A 184 -27.41 -12.78 -15.05
C ASP A 184 -27.12 -11.59 -15.96
N LYS A 185 -27.85 -11.54 -17.08
CA LYS A 185 -27.68 -10.56 -18.15
C LYS A 185 -28.52 -9.34 -17.84
N GLN A 186 -27.92 -8.18 -17.57
CA GLN A 186 -28.54 -6.90 -17.93
C GLN A 186 -27.52 -5.76 -18.06
N GLY A 187 -27.55 -5.13 -19.25
CA GLY A 187 -27.23 -3.73 -19.56
C GLY A 187 -26.01 -3.08 -18.91
N ALA A 188 -24.95 -2.91 -19.71
CA ALA A 188 -23.88 -1.96 -19.39
C ALA A 188 -24.46 -0.53 -19.28
N LEU A 189 -24.52 -0.01 -18.06
CA LEU A 189 -24.58 1.43 -17.83
C LEU A 189 -23.17 2.01 -18.12
N PRO A 190 -23.09 3.23 -18.70
CA PRO A 190 -21.81 3.88 -19.00
C PRO A 190 -20.95 3.98 -17.73
N ALA A 191 -19.63 3.76 -17.88
CA ALA A 191 -18.66 3.89 -16.79
C ALA A 191 -18.82 5.27 -16.12
N LYS A 192 -19.24 5.26 -14.86
CA LYS A 192 -19.35 6.47 -14.05
C LYS A 192 -17.94 7.07 -13.92
N PRO A 193 -17.76 8.39 -14.13
CA PRO A 193 -16.46 9.04 -13.91
C PRO A 193 -15.95 8.72 -12.50
N ALA A 194 -14.63 8.52 -12.37
CA ALA A 194 -13.98 8.35 -11.07
C ALA A 194 -14.37 9.53 -10.18
N ARG A 195 -15.14 9.24 -9.12
CA ARG A 195 -15.59 10.29 -8.21
C ARG A 195 -14.43 10.61 -7.28
N THR A 196 -13.92 11.82 -7.37
CA THR A 196 -13.24 12.43 -6.23
C THR A 196 -14.20 12.39 -5.05
N GLY A 197 -13.80 11.72 -3.99
CA GLY A 197 -14.58 11.50 -2.77
C GLY A 197 -13.79 11.97 -1.56
N THR A 198 -14.52 12.38 -0.53
CA THR A 198 -13.90 12.66 0.77
C THR A 198 -13.71 11.35 1.49
N PHE A 199 -12.46 11.02 1.82
CA PHE A 199 -12.14 9.89 2.68
C PHE A 199 -12.07 10.37 4.11
N THR A 200 -12.55 9.53 5.02
CA THR A 200 -12.55 9.82 6.45
C THR A 200 -12.01 8.64 7.24
N GLY A 201 -11.37 8.96 8.34
CA GLY A 201 -10.87 8.04 9.34
C GLY A 201 -10.78 8.73 10.69
N THR A 202 -10.18 8.06 11.65
CA THR A 202 -9.95 8.59 12.98
C THR A 202 -8.44 8.63 13.25
N GLY A 203 -8.01 9.60 14.04
CA GLY A 203 -6.68 9.62 14.62
C GLY A 203 -6.73 10.17 16.04
N PHE A 204 -5.63 10.05 16.77
CA PHE A 204 -5.53 10.62 18.12
C PHE A 204 -4.16 11.23 18.38
N VAL A 205 -4.13 12.31 19.15
CA VAL A 205 -2.90 12.97 19.57
C VAL A 205 -2.18 12.08 20.58
N ALA A 206 -0.94 11.70 20.28
CA ALA A 206 -0.15 10.76 21.08
C ALA A 206 1.02 11.44 21.84
N SER A 207 1.22 12.75 21.65
CA SER A 207 2.32 13.49 22.28
C SER A 207 1.95 14.95 22.54
N PRO A 208 2.63 15.62 23.50
CA PRO A 208 2.40 17.04 23.78
C PRO A 208 2.78 17.96 22.60
N ASN A 209 3.61 17.47 21.67
CA ASN A 209 4.07 18.24 20.50
C ASN A 209 3.14 18.10 19.28
N GLY A 210 1.95 17.51 19.45
CA GLY A 210 0.96 17.43 18.38
C GLY A 210 1.26 16.38 17.32
N HIS A 211 1.93 15.28 17.69
CA HIS A 211 1.97 14.08 16.85
C HIS A 211 0.66 13.30 16.96
N ILE A 212 0.10 12.92 15.83
CA ILE A 212 -1.18 12.21 15.72
C ILE A 212 -0.94 10.83 15.11
N VAL A 213 -1.48 9.81 15.77
CA VAL A 213 -1.46 8.44 15.27
C VAL A 213 -2.75 8.16 14.53
N THR A 214 -2.64 7.48 13.39
CA THR A 214 -3.77 6.90 12.63
C THR A 214 -3.31 5.63 11.92
N ASN A 215 -4.16 5.03 11.08
CA ASN A 215 -3.72 3.93 10.22
C ASN A 215 -3.09 4.43 8.92
N SER A 216 -2.09 3.71 8.39
CA SER A 216 -1.52 4.00 7.06
C SER A 216 -2.61 4.02 5.99
N HIS A 217 -3.50 3.01 5.99
CA HIS A 217 -4.51 2.93 4.94
C HIS A 217 -5.55 4.07 4.95
N VAL A 218 -5.66 4.82 6.05
CA VAL A 218 -6.55 6.00 6.14
C VAL A 218 -5.98 7.13 5.29
N ILE A 219 -4.65 7.29 5.28
CA ILE A 219 -3.97 8.35 4.54
C ILE A 219 -3.54 7.91 3.12
N ASP A 220 -3.47 6.60 2.85
CA ASP A 220 -3.07 6.04 1.55
C ASP A 220 -3.99 6.47 0.38
N SER A 221 -5.25 6.78 0.65
CA SER A 221 -6.23 7.20 -0.37
C SER A 221 -6.25 8.71 -0.61
N CYS A 222 -5.50 9.49 0.19
CA CYS A 222 -5.45 10.93 0.10
C CYS A 222 -4.59 11.38 -1.08
N THR A 223 -5.17 12.21 -1.95
CA THR A 223 -4.46 12.87 -3.06
C THR A 223 -4.32 14.38 -2.85
N GLY A 224 -5.05 14.93 -1.88
CA GLY A 224 -4.91 16.32 -1.43
C GLY A 224 -4.48 16.42 0.04
N ASP A 225 -4.61 17.62 0.61
CA ASP A 225 -4.26 17.87 2.00
C ASP A 225 -4.98 16.91 2.96
N ILE A 226 -4.19 16.32 3.85
CA ILE A 226 -4.72 15.59 5.00
C ILE A 226 -5.11 16.62 6.04
N LYS A 227 -6.37 16.57 6.48
CA LYS A 227 -6.94 17.47 7.47
C LYS A 227 -7.33 16.71 8.73
N GLY A 228 -7.07 17.31 9.87
CA GLY A 228 -7.50 16.83 11.18
C GLY A 228 -8.39 17.85 11.87
N ASN A 229 -9.45 17.41 12.54
CA ASN A 229 -10.20 18.28 13.45
C ASN A 229 -10.68 17.52 14.70
N LEU A 230 -10.52 18.14 15.86
CA LEU A 230 -11.19 17.69 17.07
C LEU A 230 -12.70 17.91 16.94
N ALA A 231 -13.49 17.22 17.76
CA ALA A 231 -14.94 17.34 17.74
C ALA A 231 -15.38 18.79 18.01
N GLY A 232 -16.06 19.41 17.04
CA GLY A 232 -16.52 20.80 17.14
C GLY A 232 -15.46 21.87 16.86
N GLU A 233 -14.23 21.49 16.49
CA GLU A 233 -13.16 22.43 16.15
C GLU A 233 -12.92 22.54 14.64
N ALA A 234 -12.25 23.61 14.23
CA ALA A 234 -11.88 23.83 12.84
C ALA A 234 -10.81 22.85 12.37
N ALA A 235 -10.87 22.48 11.09
CA ALA A 235 -9.88 21.60 10.49
C ALA A 235 -8.51 22.28 10.29
N MET A 236 -7.46 21.54 10.61
CA MET A 236 -6.07 21.92 10.39
C MET A 236 -5.40 20.96 9.40
N VAL A 237 -4.49 21.50 8.58
CA VAL A 237 -3.69 20.67 7.66
C VAL A 237 -2.60 19.94 8.45
N LEU A 238 -2.54 18.63 8.27
CA LEU A 238 -1.58 17.75 8.92
C LEU A 238 -0.50 17.33 7.90
N ARG A 239 0.73 17.16 8.39
CA ARG A 239 1.83 16.64 7.57
C ARG A 239 2.13 15.20 7.94
N VAL A 240 2.44 14.36 6.96
CA VAL A 240 2.93 13.01 7.22
C VAL A 240 4.36 13.09 7.73
N VAL A 241 4.62 12.47 8.88
CA VAL A 241 5.96 12.33 9.47
C VAL A 241 6.55 10.98 9.12
N SER A 242 5.77 9.92 9.28
CA SER A 242 6.18 8.53 9.06
C SER A 242 4.96 7.69 8.72
N SER A 243 5.15 6.62 7.96
CA SER A 243 4.11 5.64 7.68
C SER A 243 4.72 4.24 7.60
N ASP A 244 4.09 3.29 8.28
CA ASP A 244 4.41 1.87 8.25
C ASP A 244 3.19 1.10 7.72
N ALA A 245 3.21 0.84 6.41
CA ALA A 245 2.16 0.08 5.75
C ALA A 245 2.11 -1.40 6.18
N THR A 246 3.20 -1.95 6.73
CA THR A 246 3.25 -3.35 7.20
C THR A 246 2.44 -3.50 8.49
N ASN A 247 2.63 -2.60 9.44
CA ASN A 247 1.88 -2.58 10.70
C ASN A 247 0.58 -1.76 10.61
N ASP A 248 0.33 -1.10 9.47
CA ASP A 248 -0.82 -0.24 9.21
C ASP A 248 -0.91 0.93 10.20
N LEU A 249 0.22 1.57 10.48
CA LEU A 249 0.34 2.75 11.34
C LEU A 249 0.88 3.93 10.55
N ALA A 250 0.37 5.12 10.82
CA ALA A 250 0.90 6.37 10.30
C ALA A 250 1.00 7.42 11.41
N LEU A 251 2.02 8.25 11.28
CA LEU A 251 2.29 9.37 12.16
C LEU A 251 2.11 10.67 11.37
N LEU A 252 1.22 11.52 11.85
CA LEU A 252 0.96 12.84 11.32
C LEU A 252 1.42 13.90 12.32
N GLN A 253 1.68 15.11 11.83
CA GLN A 253 2.10 16.26 12.61
C GLN A 253 1.13 17.42 12.39
N ALA A 254 0.59 17.94 13.49
CA ALA A 254 -0.16 19.19 13.49
C ALA A 254 0.75 20.40 13.26
N PRO A 255 0.22 21.53 12.76
CA PRO A 255 0.96 22.79 12.69
C PRO A 255 1.53 23.17 14.06
N ALA A 256 2.72 23.78 14.10
CA ALA A 256 3.37 24.18 15.36
C ALA A 256 2.56 25.20 16.18
N THR A 257 1.59 25.87 15.56
CA THR A 257 0.66 26.80 16.20
C THR A 257 -0.54 26.10 16.86
N ALA A 258 -0.74 24.81 16.61
CA ALA A 258 -1.81 24.04 17.23
C ALA A 258 -1.41 23.67 18.67
N SER A 259 -2.31 23.96 19.61
CA SER A 259 -2.14 23.58 21.02
C SER A 259 -3.21 22.58 21.42
N PHE A 260 -2.80 21.43 21.95
CA PHE A 260 -3.71 20.41 22.47
C PHE A 260 -3.73 20.51 23.99
N LYS A 261 -4.94 20.51 24.58
CA LYS A 261 -5.11 20.56 26.04
C LYS A 261 -4.68 19.28 26.73
N ASP A 262 -4.81 18.15 26.02
CA ASP A 262 -4.48 16.83 26.51
C ASP A 262 -4.06 15.93 25.35
N PHE A 263 -3.50 14.76 25.64
CA PHE A 263 -3.11 13.75 24.66
C PHE A 263 -3.24 12.35 25.26
N ALA A 264 -3.32 11.35 24.38
CA ALA A 264 -3.54 9.98 24.79
C ALA A 264 -2.33 9.41 25.56
N ARG A 265 -2.62 8.67 26.64
CA ARG A 265 -1.65 7.81 27.34
C ARG A 265 -1.78 6.38 26.84
N ILE A 266 -0.66 5.71 26.62
CA ILE A 266 -0.62 4.34 26.11
C ILE A 266 -0.46 3.37 27.27
N ARG A 267 -1.28 2.31 27.29
CA ARG A 267 -1.17 1.25 28.29
C ARG A 267 0.18 0.52 28.15
N ASP A 268 0.94 0.42 29.23
CA ASP A 268 2.26 -0.26 29.24
C ASP A 268 2.18 -1.76 29.54
N ARG A 269 1.04 -2.25 30.06
CA ARG A 269 0.78 -3.69 30.30
C ARG A 269 0.02 -4.33 29.15
N SER A 270 0.24 -5.62 28.94
CA SER A 270 -0.50 -6.42 27.96
C SER A 270 -2.00 -6.47 28.28
N MET A 271 -2.80 -6.64 27.23
CA MET A 271 -4.22 -7.00 27.34
C MET A 271 -4.38 -8.51 27.51
N HIS A 272 -5.47 -8.91 28.15
CA HIS A 272 -5.90 -10.31 28.28
C HIS A 272 -7.22 -10.54 27.54
N SER A 273 -7.48 -11.78 27.16
CA SER A 273 -8.81 -12.15 26.64
C SER A 273 -9.86 -11.89 27.72
N GLY A 274 -10.97 -11.25 27.33
CA GLY A 274 -12.05 -10.86 28.24
C GLY A 274 -11.93 -9.44 28.79
N ASP A 275 -10.77 -8.79 28.68
CA ASP A 275 -10.62 -7.39 29.10
C ASP A 275 -11.60 -6.50 28.34
N SER A 276 -12.33 -5.65 29.08
CA SER A 276 -13.28 -4.69 28.50
C SER A 276 -12.56 -3.54 27.82
N VAL A 277 -13.12 -3.11 26.68
CA VAL A 277 -12.53 -2.09 25.83
C VAL A 277 -13.59 -1.13 25.30
N VAL A 278 -13.15 0.10 25.03
CA VAL A 278 -13.97 1.17 24.44
C VAL A 278 -13.27 1.65 23.17
N ALA A 279 -13.92 1.49 22.02
CA ALA A 279 -13.45 2.03 20.76
C ALA A 279 -14.12 3.38 20.51
N ILE A 280 -13.32 4.37 20.10
CA ILE A 280 -13.78 5.73 19.87
C ILE A 280 -13.31 6.20 18.50
N GLY A 281 -14.22 6.83 17.74
CA GLY A 281 -13.88 7.41 16.45
C GLY A 281 -15.04 8.10 15.75
N PHE A 282 -14.86 8.35 14.45
CA PHE A 282 -15.78 9.08 13.60
C PHE A 282 -16.27 8.19 12.44
N PRO A 283 -17.18 7.23 12.71
CA PRO A 283 -17.72 6.40 11.65
C PRO A 283 -18.58 7.26 10.72
N LEU A 284 -18.37 7.12 9.40
CA LEU A 284 -19.25 7.70 8.38
C LEU A 284 -19.57 9.19 8.58
N HIS A 285 -18.56 10.01 8.90
CA HIS A 285 -18.71 11.45 9.07
C HIS A 285 -19.41 12.09 7.85
N GLY A 286 -20.49 12.83 8.09
CA GLY A 286 -21.34 13.42 7.06
C GLY A 286 -22.50 12.55 6.57
N TYR A 287 -22.56 11.26 6.93
CA TYR A 287 -23.65 10.34 6.58
C TYR A 287 -24.46 9.84 7.78
N LEU A 288 -23.84 9.62 8.95
CA LEU A 288 -24.53 9.16 10.17
C LEU A 288 -24.50 10.17 11.31
N SER A 289 -23.34 10.77 11.58
CA SER A 289 -23.18 11.78 12.64
C SER A 289 -21.94 12.63 12.36
N SER A 290 -21.98 13.89 12.76
CA SER A 290 -20.79 14.77 12.80
C SER A 290 -20.02 14.62 14.10
N ASP A 291 -20.59 13.90 15.07
CA ASP A 291 -20.06 13.70 16.41
C ASP A 291 -19.31 12.37 16.56
N LEU A 292 -18.42 12.34 17.55
CA LEU A 292 -17.64 11.19 17.97
C LEU A 292 -18.57 10.04 18.44
N THR A 293 -18.36 8.84 17.90
CA THR A 293 -19.08 7.63 18.27
C THR A 293 -18.25 6.80 19.25
N VAL A 294 -18.96 6.12 20.14
CA VAL A 294 -18.39 5.29 21.20
C VAL A 294 -19.00 3.90 21.07
N THR A 295 -18.17 2.86 20.99
CA THR A 295 -18.61 1.47 21.03
C THR A 295 -17.83 0.70 22.08
N THR A 296 -18.51 -0.18 22.81
CA THR A 296 -17.92 -0.98 23.88
C THR A 296 -17.87 -2.44 23.48
N GLY A 297 -16.91 -3.19 24.02
CA GLY A 297 -16.78 -4.62 23.82
C GLY A 297 -15.70 -5.21 24.70
N ILE A 298 -15.15 -6.35 24.28
CA ILE A 298 -14.05 -7.04 24.95
C ILE A 298 -12.93 -7.39 23.96
N VAL A 299 -11.76 -7.71 24.48
CA VAL A 299 -10.73 -8.44 23.73
C VAL A 299 -11.15 -9.90 23.60
N SER A 300 -11.52 -10.31 22.39
CA SER A 300 -11.96 -11.69 22.10
C SER A 300 -10.78 -12.64 21.89
N SER A 301 -9.66 -12.15 21.34
CA SER A 301 -8.44 -12.92 21.15
C SER A 301 -7.20 -12.03 21.15
N LEU A 302 -6.08 -12.59 21.60
CA LEU A 302 -4.76 -11.94 21.60
C LEU A 302 -4.02 -12.07 20.27
N SER A 303 -4.66 -12.59 19.22
CA SER A 303 -4.10 -12.67 17.88
C SER A 303 -5.13 -12.25 16.84
N GLY A 304 -4.66 -11.64 15.76
CA GLY A 304 -5.49 -11.32 14.60
C GLY A 304 -5.70 -12.50 13.66
N PHE A 305 -6.31 -12.20 12.52
CA PHE A 305 -6.49 -13.15 11.41
C PHE A 305 -5.20 -13.92 11.08
N ARG A 306 -5.32 -15.25 10.86
CA ARG A 306 -4.19 -16.17 10.61
C ARG A 306 -3.08 -16.09 11.68
N ASN A 307 -3.46 -15.95 12.94
CA ASN A 307 -2.55 -15.87 14.09
C ASN A 307 -1.57 -14.68 14.04
N HIS A 308 -1.98 -13.57 13.43
CA HIS A 308 -1.16 -12.36 13.39
C HIS A 308 -0.91 -11.82 14.81
N THR A 309 0.33 -11.94 15.29
CA THR A 309 0.71 -11.67 16.68
C THR A 309 0.65 -10.20 17.06
N GLY A 310 0.79 -9.29 16.10
CA GLY A 310 0.68 -7.83 16.30
C GLY A 310 -0.75 -7.28 16.46
N ARG A 311 -1.78 -8.13 16.45
CA ARG A 311 -3.19 -7.70 16.48
C ARG A 311 -3.97 -8.32 17.64
N LEU A 312 -4.98 -7.60 18.12
CA LEU A 312 -6.04 -8.07 19.00
C LEU A 312 -7.30 -8.28 18.16
N GLN A 313 -8.07 -9.32 18.44
CA GLN A 313 -9.46 -9.42 18.01
C GLN A 313 -10.36 -8.82 19.08
N ILE A 314 -11.32 -8.00 18.68
CA ILE A 314 -12.24 -7.30 19.59
C ILE A 314 -13.69 -7.51 19.15
N SER A 315 -14.61 -7.48 20.12
CA SER A 315 -16.05 -7.53 19.87
C SER A 315 -16.71 -6.15 19.76
N ALA A 316 -16.00 -5.07 20.10
CA ALA A 316 -16.51 -3.72 19.95
C ALA A 316 -16.92 -3.49 18.49
N ALA A 317 -18.11 -2.94 18.26
CA ALA A 317 -18.63 -2.73 16.91
C ALA A 317 -17.80 -1.65 16.19
N ILE A 318 -17.13 -2.02 15.11
CA ILE A 318 -16.31 -1.13 14.30
C ILE A 318 -16.92 -0.97 12.91
N GLN A 319 -16.99 0.26 12.41
CA GLN A 319 -17.48 0.61 11.08
C GLN A 319 -16.43 1.41 10.31
N ALA A 320 -16.63 1.57 9.00
CA ALA A 320 -15.79 2.47 8.20
C ALA A 320 -15.75 3.88 8.81
N GLY A 321 -14.54 4.44 8.92
CA GLY A 321 -14.28 5.72 9.60
C GLY A 321 -13.68 5.58 11.01
N ASN A 322 -13.86 4.44 11.69
CA ASN A 322 -13.20 4.18 12.98
C ASN A 322 -11.72 3.78 12.86
N SER A 323 -11.25 3.41 11.67
CA SER A 323 -9.83 3.09 11.42
C SER A 323 -8.93 4.21 11.89
N GLY A 324 -7.86 3.84 12.60
CA GLY A 324 -6.87 4.74 13.17
C GLY A 324 -7.29 5.34 14.52
N GLY A 325 -8.52 5.08 14.97
CA GLY A 325 -9.02 5.54 16.25
C GLY A 325 -8.44 4.77 17.44
N PRO A 326 -8.40 5.39 18.62
CA PRO A 326 -7.93 4.73 19.84
C PRO A 326 -8.92 3.65 20.31
N LEU A 327 -8.38 2.51 20.69
CA LEU A 327 -9.05 1.51 21.52
C LEU A 327 -8.56 1.70 22.96
N PHE A 328 -9.46 2.01 23.88
CA PHE A 328 -9.13 2.20 25.29
C PHE A 328 -9.42 0.95 26.11
N ASP A 329 -8.62 0.72 27.15
CA ASP A 329 -9.04 -0.08 28.29
C ASP A 329 -9.95 0.73 29.24
N MET A 330 -10.51 0.06 30.24
CA MET A 330 -11.40 0.71 31.20
C MET A 330 -10.70 1.66 32.18
N SER A 331 -9.36 1.76 32.17
CA SER A 331 -8.63 2.79 32.92
C SER A 331 -8.45 4.09 32.11
N GLY A 332 -8.98 4.14 30.88
CA GLY A 332 -8.88 5.30 29.99
C GLY A 332 -7.55 5.38 29.24
N GLN A 333 -6.81 4.28 29.14
CA GLN A 333 -5.51 4.23 28.46
C GLN A 333 -5.64 3.52 27.12
N VAL A 334 -4.89 3.97 26.12
CA VAL A 334 -4.89 3.36 24.79
C VAL A 334 -4.31 1.95 24.89
N ALA A 335 -5.16 0.96 24.65
CA ALA A 335 -4.87 -0.47 24.59
C ALA A 335 -4.65 -0.97 23.14
N GLY A 336 -4.90 -0.14 22.14
CA GLY A 336 -4.58 -0.43 20.74
C GLY A 336 -5.07 0.63 19.76
N VAL A 337 -4.81 0.40 18.47
CA VAL A 337 -5.29 1.26 17.37
C VAL A 337 -6.27 0.46 16.51
N VAL A 338 -7.51 0.93 16.40
CA VAL A 338 -8.58 0.25 15.68
C VAL A 338 -8.26 0.14 14.19
N VAL A 339 -8.48 -1.03 13.60
CA VAL A 339 -8.35 -1.27 12.15
C VAL A 339 -9.73 -1.64 11.60
N ALA A 340 -10.45 -0.67 11.03
CA ALA A 340 -11.76 -0.88 10.42
C ALA A 340 -11.63 -1.40 8.98
N LYS A 341 -10.88 -2.49 8.77
CA LYS A 341 -10.85 -3.23 7.50
C LYS A 341 -10.55 -4.71 7.74
N LEU A 342 -11.58 -5.48 8.08
CA LEU A 342 -11.71 -6.86 7.63
C LEU A 342 -12.86 -6.86 6.63
N ASN A 343 -12.55 -6.89 5.35
CA ASN A 343 -13.57 -6.86 4.31
C ASN A 343 -14.43 -8.12 4.49
N ALA A 344 -15.73 -7.96 4.82
CA ALA A 344 -16.66 -9.09 4.90
C ALA A 344 -16.59 -9.94 3.62
N LEU A 345 -16.32 -9.30 2.48
CA LEU A 345 -16.08 -9.94 1.18
C LEU A 345 -14.78 -10.77 1.12
N ARG A 346 -13.73 -10.40 1.85
CA ARG A 346 -12.48 -11.18 1.94
C ARG A 346 -12.67 -12.40 2.84
N MET A 347 -13.42 -12.26 3.93
CA MET A 347 -13.82 -13.40 4.77
C MET A 347 -14.69 -14.38 3.98
N ILE A 348 -15.70 -13.91 3.25
CA ILE A 348 -16.50 -14.77 2.37
C ILE A 348 -15.63 -15.50 1.33
N LYS A 349 -14.64 -14.83 0.73
CA LYS A 349 -13.74 -15.46 -0.25
C LYS A 349 -12.79 -16.50 0.36
N GLU A 350 -12.35 -16.31 1.60
CA GLU A 350 -11.37 -17.20 2.26
C GLU A 350 -12.03 -18.31 3.10
N THR A 351 -13.22 -18.08 3.66
CA THR A 351 -13.93 -19.03 4.55
C THR A 351 -15.27 -19.52 4.01
N GLY A 352 -15.81 -18.90 2.95
CA GLY A 352 -17.14 -19.22 2.41
C GLY A 352 -18.31 -18.72 3.25
N GLN A 353 -18.07 -17.96 4.33
CA GLN A 353 -19.09 -17.51 5.28
C GLN A 353 -18.99 -16.00 5.55
N LEU A 354 -20.14 -15.36 5.71
CA LEU A 354 -20.25 -14.01 6.28
C LEU A 354 -20.02 -14.12 7.79
N THR A 355 -18.81 -13.84 8.23
CA THR A 355 -18.52 -13.72 9.66
C THR A 355 -18.88 -12.31 10.12
N GLU A 356 -19.96 -12.19 10.87
CA GLU A 356 -20.35 -10.94 11.54
C GLU A 356 -19.47 -10.73 12.79
N ASN A 357 -19.22 -9.47 13.15
CA ASN A 357 -18.59 -9.06 14.42
C ASN A 357 -17.12 -9.49 14.66
N ILE A 358 -16.32 -9.68 13.61
CA ILE A 358 -14.86 -9.84 13.75
C ILE A 358 -14.16 -8.51 13.46
N ASN A 359 -13.67 -7.87 14.52
CA ASN A 359 -12.94 -6.61 14.43
C ASN A 359 -11.54 -6.76 15.01
N PHE A 360 -10.61 -5.89 14.58
CA PHE A 360 -9.22 -5.95 15.02
C PHE A 360 -8.68 -4.60 15.47
N ALA A 361 -7.69 -4.66 16.35
CA ALA A 361 -6.86 -3.51 16.72
C ALA A 361 -5.38 -3.89 16.71
N ILE A 362 -4.50 -2.96 16.39
CA ILE A 362 -3.05 -3.09 16.49
C ILE A 362 -2.66 -2.98 17.97
N LYS A 363 -1.79 -3.88 18.45
CA LYS A 363 -1.35 -3.91 19.85
C LYS A 363 -0.49 -2.70 20.22
N THR A 364 -0.50 -2.32 21.51
CA THR A 364 0.36 -1.24 22.03
C THR A 364 1.84 -1.49 21.87
N GLY A 365 2.30 -2.75 21.78
CA GLY A 365 3.71 -3.07 21.47
C GLY A 365 4.13 -2.49 20.13
N ALA A 366 3.44 -2.86 19.04
CA ALA A 366 3.71 -2.35 17.71
C ALA A 366 3.55 -0.82 17.60
N LEU A 367 2.58 -0.25 18.33
CA LEU A 367 2.42 1.20 18.40
C LEU A 367 3.62 1.89 19.08
N ARG A 368 4.09 1.36 20.21
CA ARG A 368 5.25 1.91 20.92
C ARG A 368 6.51 1.81 20.09
N ASP A 369 6.78 0.64 19.51
CA ASP A 369 7.93 0.43 18.61
C ASP A 369 7.91 1.42 17.43
N PHE A 370 6.74 1.67 16.84
CA PHE A 370 6.57 2.64 15.77
C PHE A 370 6.87 4.09 16.22
N LEU A 371 6.39 4.48 17.41
CA LEU A 371 6.63 5.81 17.98
C LEU A 371 8.10 6.00 18.39
N ASP A 372 8.73 4.98 18.97
CA ASP A 372 10.14 4.97 19.35
C ASP A 372 11.03 5.12 18.12
N ASN A 373 10.76 4.35 17.06
CA ASN A 373 11.47 4.44 15.77
C ASN A 373 11.26 5.80 15.09
N SER A 374 10.15 6.48 15.38
CA SER A 374 9.85 7.83 14.90
C SER A 374 10.35 8.93 15.84
N VAL A 375 11.07 8.57 16.92
CA VAL A 375 11.64 9.49 17.92
C VAL A 375 10.58 10.39 18.58
N VAL A 376 9.36 9.86 18.76
CA VAL A 376 8.25 10.58 19.38
C VAL A 376 8.25 10.35 20.89
N ARG A 377 8.22 11.43 21.66
CA ARG A 377 7.96 11.34 23.11
C ARG A 377 6.47 11.14 23.36
N TYR A 378 6.09 9.99 23.89
CA TYR A 378 4.72 9.68 24.33
C TYR A 378 4.70 9.35 25.83
N GLN A 379 3.50 9.30 26.42
CA GLN A 379 3.32 8.88 27.80
C GLN A 379 2.72 7.48 27.87
N THR A 380 3.22 6.69 28.82
CA THR A 380 2.59 5.44 29.22
C THR A 380 2.01 5.52 30.62
N ALA A 381 1.09 4.61 30.90
CA ALA A 381 0.61 4.38 32.25
C ALA A 381 0.33 2.89 32.45
N GLU A 382 0.36 2.47 33.71
CA GLU A 382 -0.18 1.19 34.13
C GLU A 382 -1.70 1.32 34.31
N PRO A 383 -2.49 0.29 33.95
CA PRO A 383 -3.92 0.30 34.14
C PRO A 383 -4.29 0.35 35.62
N LYS A 384 -4.95 1.42 36.04
CA LYS A 384 -5.36 1.65 37.44
C LYS A 384 -6.77 2.24 37.50
N GLY A 385 -7.60 1.66 38.35
CA GLY A 385 -9.01 2.04 38.48
C GLY A 385 -9.83 1.66 37.25
N GLU A 386 -11.13 1.89 37.34
CA GLU A 386 -12.10 1.60 36.28
C GLU A 386 -13.00 2.83 36.11
N LEU A 387 -12.91 3.45 34.94
CA LEU A 387 -13.74 4.56 34.51
C LEU A 387 -14.95 4.02 33.77
N LYS A 388 -16.05 4.77 33.80
CA LYS A 388 -17.20 4.46 32.94
C LYS A 388 -16.85 4.78 31.49
N ALA A 389 -17.43 4.03 30.54
CA ALA A 389 -17.24 4.31 29.11
C ALA A 389 -17.59 5.76 28.72
N ALA A 390 -18.59 6.36 29.39
CA ALA A 390 -18.95 7.77 29.19
C ALA A 390 -17.85 8.74 29.62
N GLU A 391 -17.11 8.45 30.69
CA GLU A 391 -16.00 9.27 31.17
C GLU A 391 -14.79 9.16 30.25
N ILE A 392 -14.47 7.93 29.81
CA ILE A 392 -13.44 7.67 28.80
C ILE A 392 -13.77 8.46 27.52
N ALA A 393 -15.02 8.41 27.06
CA ALA A 393 -15.47 9.15 25.89
C ALA A 393 -15.39 10.67 26.06
N ALA A 394 -15.80 11.19 27.21
CA ALA A 394 -15.71 12.61 27.51
C ALA A 394 -14.25 13.10 27.46
N ASN A 395 -13.33 12.36 28.06
CA ASN A 395 -11.90 12.68 28.06
C ASN A 395 -11.29 12.58 26.65
N ALA A 396 -11.61 11.50 25.92
CA ALA A 396 -11.06 11.22 24.60
C ALA A 396 -11.42 12.27 23.54
N ARG A 397 -12.51 13.02 23.71
CA ARG A 397 -12.90 14.13 22.80
C ARG A 397 -11.81 15.19 22.66
N ALA A 398 -10.97 15.40 23.69
CA ALA A 398 -9.94 16.44 23.68
C ALA A 398 -8.74 16.11 22.76
N TYR A 399 -8.58 14.84 22.37
CA TYR A 399 -7.42 14.39 21.61
C TYR A 399 -7.73 13.36 20.52
N THR A 400 -8.98 12.95 20.35
CA THR A 400 -9.42 12.12 19.23
C THR A 400 -10.00 13.01 18.14
N MET A 401 -9.47 12.88 16.92
CA MET A 401 -9.83 13.74 15.80
C MET A 401 -10.30 12.95 14.59
N LEU A 402 -11.19 13.59 13.83
CA LEU A 402 -11.52 13.17 12.48
C LEU A 402 -10.33 13.44 11.60
N ILE A 403 -9.91 12.43 10.85
CA ILE A 403 -8.95 12.58 9.75
C ILE A 403 -9.77 12.58 8.46
N SER A 404 -9.57 13.59 7.62
CA SER A 404 -10.24 13.70 6.34
C SER A 404 -9.30 14.16 5.25
N CYS A 405 -9.57 13.74 4.01
CA CYS A 405 -8.84 14.22 2.86
C CYS A 405 -9.67 14.05 1.60
N ILE A 406 -9.31 14.82 0.57
CA ILE A 406 -9.80 14.56 -0.78
C ILE A 406 -8.95 13.43 -1.37
N GLY A 407 -9.62 12.43 -1.90
CA GLY A 407 -8.99 11.38 -2.68
C GLY A 407 -9.89 10.98 -3.84
N THR A 408 -9.47 9.99 -4.61
CA THR A 408 -10.33 9.36 -5.61
C THR A 408 -10.94 8.08 -5.05
N GLU A 409 -12.28 8.00 -4.98
CA GLU A 409 -13.02 6.81 -4.56
C GLU A 409 -12.61 5.64 -5.46
N GLN A 410 -11.85 4.69 -4.91
CA GLN A 410 -11.60 3.44 -5.61
C GLN A 410 -12.90 2.67 -5.58
N ALA A 411 -13.50 2.44 -6.74
CA ALA A 411 -14.54 1.43 -6.87
C ALA A 411 -13.98 0.13 -6.26
N ASP A 412 -14.64 -0.36 -5.21
CA ASP A 412 -14.33 -1.62 -4.55
C ASP A 412 -14.38 -2.75 -5.59
N ALA A 413 -13.24 -2.99 -6.22
CA ALA A 413 -13.05 -4.04 -7.18
C ALA A 413 -11.90 -4.91 -6.69
N LYS A 414 -12.28 -5.82 -5.80
CA LYS A 414 -11.55 -7.06 -5.47
C LYS A 414 -10.19 -6.86 -4.81
N ARG A 415 -10.20 -6.65 -3.49
CA ARG A 415 -9.26 -7.36 -2.62
C ARG A 415 -9.88 -8.66 -2.16
#